data_AF-A0A2T4I5G0-F1
#
_entry.id   AF-A0A2T4I5G0-F1
#
_cell.length_a   1.000
_cell.length_b   1.000
_cell.length_c   1.000
_cell.angle_alpha   90.00
_cell.angle_beta   90.00
_cell.angle_gamma   90.00
#
_symmetry.space_group_name_H-M   'P 1'
#
loop_
_entity.id
_entity.type
_entity.pdbx_description
1 polymer ?
#
loop_
_entity_poly.entity_id
_entity_poly.type
_entity_poly.pdbx_seq_one_letter_code
_entity_poly.pdbx_strand_id
1 'polypeptide(L)'
;MNRWEGWPQDEALRNLLLGYFLNFARLEFAMKAGGFGAIQYGAYQPSWRAFKEAMRGQPLPDGLKAAHQYLWDSPPNKQTDRHEWRPIEPRDDWAFVIDCVKTVRNNLFHGGKIPFRPNRDPELISQCDRILLALVAHGPEDVARQFEVAAA
;
A
#
# COMPACT_ATOMS: atom_id res chain seq x y z
N MET A 1 -4.95 31.54 -10.19
CA MET A 1 -5.47 30.17 -9.96
C MET A 1 -4.48 29.50 -9.03
N ASN A 2 -4.77 29.46 -7.72
CA ASN A 2 -3.81 28.96 -6.74
C ASN A 2 -3.59 27.47 -6.97
N ARG A 3 -2.34 27.11 -7.26
CA ARG A 3 -1.85 25.74 -7.25
C ARG A 3 -2.22 25.12 -5.90
N TRP A 4 -2.73 23.90 -5.93
CA TRP A 4 -3.07 23.05 -4.78
C TRP A 4 -2.03 23.16 -3.65
N GLU A 5 -2.29 24.01 -2.66
CA GLU A 5 -1.36 24.33 -1.55
C GLU A 5 -1.04 23.11 -0.66
N GLY A 6 -1.80 22.02 -0.80
CA GLY A 6 -1.58 20.76 -0.09
C GLY A 6 -0.71 19.73 -0.82
N TRP A 7 -0.27 20.00 -2.07
CA TRP A 7 0.57 19.05 -2.82
C TRP A 7 2.06 19.43 -2.69
N PRO A 8 2.97 18.46 -2.52
CA PRO A 8 4.39 18.75 -2.46
C PRO A 8 4.88 19.44 -3.74
N GLN A 9 5.64 20.52 -3.57
CA GLN A 9 6.26 21.22 -4.70
C GLN A 9 7.60 20.58 -5.10
N ASP A 10 8.21 19.81 -4.20
CA ASP A 10 9.42 19.05 -4.44
C ASP A 10 9.19 17.93 -5.47
N GLU A 11 10.01 17.90 -6.52
CA GLU A 11 9.85 16.96 -7.63
C GLU A 11 10.12 15.52 -7.22
N ALA A 12 11.15 15.27 -6.41
CA ALA A 12 11.50 13.93 -5.96
C ALA A 12 10.36 13.30 -5.15
N LEU A 13 9.76 14.07 -4.25
CA LEU A 13 8.60 13.65 -3.48
C LEU A 13 7.36 13.42 -4.34
N ARG A 14 7.12 14.25 -5.37
CA ARG A 14 6.04 13.98 -6.33
C ARG A 14 6.27 12.69 -7.11
N ASN A 15 7.50 12.42 -7.52
CA ASN A 15 7.86 11.20 -8.23
C ASN A 15 7.70 9.97 -7.33
N LEU A 16 8.07 10.05 -6.05
CA LEU A 16 7.82 8.99 -5.06
C LEU A 16 6.32 8.71 -4.91
N LEU A 17 5.52 9.77 -4.72
CA LEU A 17 4.06 9.66 -4.58
C LEU A 17 3.41 9.02 -5.81
N LEU A 18 3.79 9.50 -7.00
CA LEU A 18 3.29 8.99 -8.26
C LEU A 18 3.73 7.54 -8.50
N GLY A 19 5.01 7.23 -8.25
CA GLY A 19 5.56 5.89 -8.39
C GLY A 19 4.83 4.88 -7.49
N TYR A 20 4.69 5.21 -6.21
CA TYR A 20 3.93 4.40 -5.27
C TYR A 20 2.48 4.19 -5.73
N PHE A 21 1.81 5.26 -6.17
CA PHE A 21 0.44 5.16 -6.67
C PHE A 21 0.30 4.27 -7.90
N LEU A 22 1.18 4.45 -8.89
CA LEU A 22 1.17 3.66 -10.12
C LEU A 22 1.44 2.19 -9.80
N ASN A 23 2.41 1.90 -8.94
CA ASN A 23 2.68 0.54 -8.47
C ASN A 23 1.48 -0.06 -7.73
N PHE A 24 0.80 0.71 -6.87
CA PHE A 24 -0.39 0.23 -6.17
C PHE A 24 -1.53 -0.09 -7.14
N ALA A 25 -1.81 0.80 -8.09
CA ALA A 25 -2.83 0.59 -9.10
C ALA A 25 -2.51 -0.63 -9.98
N ARG A 26 -1.23 -0.82 -10.35
CA ARG A 26 -0.74 -2.00 -11.08
C ARG A 26 -0.93 -3.28 -10.28
N LEU A 27 -0.64 -3.27 -8.97
CA LEU A 27 -0.87 -4.42 -8.10
C LEU A 27 -2.36 -4.75 -8.03
N GLU A 28 -3.25 -3.77 -7.88
CA GLU A 28 -4.70 -4.01 -7.88
C GLU A 28 -5.22 -4.57 -9.21
N PHE A 29 -4.66 -4.11 -10.34
CA PHE A 29 -4.93 -4.71 -11.64
C PHE A 29 -4.43 -6.17 -11.69
N ALA A 30 -3.18 -6.39 -11.32
CA ALA A 30 -2.54 -7.70 -11.36
C ALA A 30 -3.23 -8.72 -10.46
N MET A 31 -3.69 -8.30 -9.29
CA MET A 31 -4.53 -9.11 -8.40
C MET A 31 -5.81 -9.56 -9.11
N LYS A 32 -6.54 -8.64 -9.75
CA LYS A 32 -7.77 -8.99 -10.49
C LYS A 32 -7.48 -9.96 -11.65
N ALA A 33 -6.45 -9.67 -12.45
CA ALA A 33 -6.09 -10.48 -13.61
C ALA A 33 -5.51 -11.85 -13.21
N GLY A 34 -4.85 -11.93 -12.06
CA GLY A 34 -4.26 -13.15 -11.49
C GLY A 34 -5.23 -13.97 -10.62
N GLY A 35 -6.54 -13.74 -10.71
CA GLY A 35 -7.55 -14.54 -10.00
C GLY A 35 -7.86 -14.11 -8.56
N PHE A 36 -7.23 -13.05 -8.06
CA PHE A 36 -7.46 -12.46 -6.74
C PHE A 36 -8.48 -11.31 -6.79
N GLY A 37 -9.57 -11.48 -7.54
CA GLY A 37 -10.69 -10.55 -7.57
C GLY A 37 -11.96 -11.13 -6.95
N ALA A 38 -12.89 -10.25 -6.58
CA ALA A 38 -14.20 -10.63 -6.08
C ALA A 38 -15.25 -9.57 -6.47
N ILE A 39 -16.51 -9.98 -6.59
CA ILE A 39 -17.62 -9.03 -6.73
C ILE A 39 -17.84 -8.32 -5.40
N GLN A 40 -17.65 -7.00 -5.40
CA GLN A 40 -17.87 -6.11 -4.26
C GLN A 40 -18.70 -4.93 -4.74
N TYR A 41 -19.82 -4.65 -4.07
CA TYR A 41 -20.73 -3.56 -4.45
C TYR A 41 -21.19 -3.60 -5.92
N GLY A 42 -21.38 -4.79 -6.48
CA GLY A 42 -21.80 -4.98 -7.87
C GLY A 42 -20.69 -4.83 -8.92
N ALA A 43 -19.44 -4.62 -8.52
CA ALA A 43 -18.30 -4.51 -9.44
C ALA A 43 -17.21 -5.54 -9.11
N TYR A 44 -16.46 -5.97 -10.14
CA TYR A 44 -15.30 -6.84 -9.94
C TYR A 44 -14.10 -6.02 -9.44
N GLN A 45 -13.70 -6.25 -8.19
CA GLN A 45 -12.69 -5.49 -7.46
C GLN A 45 -11.56 -6.40 -6.97
N PRO A 46 -10.34 -5.87 -6.72
CA PRO A 46 -9.27 -6.64 -6.10
C PRO A 46 -9.71 -7.15 -4.72
N SER A 47 -9.49 -8.44 -4.47
CA SER A 47 -9.80 -9.11 -3.21
C SER A 47 -8.57 -9.15 -2.32
N TRP A 48 -8.33 -8.05 -1.60
CA TRP A 48 -7.28 -7.99 -0.57
C TRP A 48 -7.43 -9.06 0.51
N ARG A 49 -8.66 -9.57 0.73
CA ARG A 49 -8.90 -10.70 1.63
C ARG A 49 -8.32 -11.99 1.07
N ALA A 50 -8.61 -12.33 -0.19
CA ALA A 50 -8.08 -13.54 -0.83
C ALA A 50 -6.55 -13.48 -0.95
N PHE A 51 -6.02 -12.30 -1.27
CA PHE A 51 -4.58 -12.10 -1.36
C PHE A 51 -3.88 -12.27 0.00
N LYS A 52 -4.42 -11.68 1.08
CA LYS A 52 -3.91 -11.92 2.45
C LYS A 52 -3.96 -13.39 2.85
N GLU A 53 -5.00 -14.12 2.42
CA GLU A 53 -5.11 -15.55 2.69
C GLU A 53 -4.02 -16.35 1.99
N ALA A 54 -3.73 -16.06 0.71
CA ALA A 54 -2.66 -16.73 -0.02
C ALA A 54 -1.26 -16.43 0.55
N MET A 55 -1.08 -15.28 1.19
CA MET A 55 0.16 -14.91 1.88
C MET A 55 0.26 -15.47 3.31
N ARG A 56 -0.81 -16.07 3.85
CA ARG A 56 -0.86 -16.50 5.24
C ARG A 56 0.18 -17.59 5.52
N GLY A 57 0.89 -17.45 6.65
CA GLY A 57 1.87 -18.44 7.10
C GLY A 57 3.22 -18.38 6.37
N GLN A 58 3.33 -17.59 5.30
CA GLN A 58 4.62 -17.32 4.68
C GLN A 58 5.44 -16.38 5.59
N PRO A 59 6.73 -16.67 5.83
CA PRO A 59 7.58 -15.77 6.59
C PRO A 59 7.83 -14.47 5.81
N LEU A 60 8.03 -13.37 6.54
CA LEU A 60 8.55 -12.14 5.94
C LEU A 60 10.01 -12.35 5.52
N PRO A 61 10.40 -12.01 4.28
CA PRO A 61 11.79 -12.08 3.84
C PRO A 61 12.71 -11.22 4.70
N ASP A 62 13.95 -11.69 4.92
CA ASP A 62 14.94 -10.95 5.72
C ASP A 62 15.17 -9.52 5.22
N GLY A 63 15.12 -9.32 3.89
CA GLY A 63 15.26 -8.01 3.26
C GLY A 63 14.15 -7.00 3.61
N LEU A 64 13.03 -7.46 4.18
CA LEU A 64 11.93 -6.60 4.63
C LEU A 64 11.95 -6.30 6.13
N LYS A 65 12.84 -6.90 6.93
CA LYS A 65 12.87 -6.71 8.39
C LYS A 65 12.95 -5.23 8.79
N ALA A 66 13.77 -4.44 8.11
CA ALA A 66 13.89 -3.00 8.38
C ALA A 66 12.60 -2.23 8.05
N ALA A 67 11.95 -2.56 6.93
CA ALA A 67 10.69 -1.93 6.53
C ALA A 67 9.54 -2.32 7.46
N HIS A 68 9.49 -3.59 7.86
CA HIS A 68 8.53 -4.09 8.85
C HIS A 68 8.73 -3.43 10.21
N GLN A 69 9.97 -3.36 10.71
CA GLN A 69 10.29 -2.67 11.96
C GLN A 69 9.90 -1.19 11.91
N TYR A 70 10.16 -0.50 10.80
CA TYR A 70 9.72 0.89 10.64
C TYR A 70 8.19 1.03 10.73
N LEU A 71 7.44 0.14 10.07
CA LEU A 71 5.98 0.14 10.17
C LEU A 71 5.48 -0.24 11.56
N TRP A 72 6.20 -1.11 12.27
CA TRP A 72 5.90 -1.48 13.65
C TRP A 72 6.02 -0.26 14.58
N ASP A 73 7.10 0.51 14.44
CA ASP A 73 7.39 1.67 15.29
C ASP A 73 6.59 2.91 14.88
N SER A 74 6.20 3.00 13.60
CA SER A 74 5.54 4.19 13.02
C SER A 74 4.39 3.82 12.06
N PRO A 75 3.40 3.03 12.50
CA PRO A 75 2.32 2.55 11.64
C PRO A 75 1.49 3.71 11.08
N PRO A 76 0.91 3.57 9.87
CA PRO A 76 -0.02 4.57 9.36
C PRO A 76 -1.31 4.56 10.19
N ASN A 77 -1.91 5.74 10.37
CA ASN A 77 -3.22 5.84 11.01
C ASN A 77 -4.32 5.48 10.01
N LYS A 78 -5.29 4.69 10.44
CA LYS A 78 -6.55 4.43 9.74
C LYS A 78 -7.69 5.18 10.42
N GLN A 79 -8.68 5.59 9.64
CA GLN A 79 -9.93 6.10 10.18
C GLN A 79 -10.80 4.94 10.66
N THR A 80 -11.32 5.03 11.88
CA THR A 80 -12.28 4.08 12.44
C THR A 80 -13.71 4.40 12.01
N ASP A 81 -14.63 3.48 12.27
CA ASP A 81 -16.08 3.67 12.13
C ASP A 81 -16.62 4.82 13.01
N ARG A 82 -15.93 5.13 14.11
CA ARG A 82 -16.20 6.29 14.98
C ARG A 82 -15.57 7.60 14.50
N HIS A 83 -15.06 7.63 13.27
CA HIS A 83 -14.34 8.78 12.68
C HIS A 83 -13.05 9.18 13.40
N GLU A 84 -12.52 8.32 14.28
CA GLU A 84 -11.25 8.55 14.97
C GLU A 84 -10.07 8.08 14.12
N TRP A 85 -8.89 8.67 14.35
CA TRP A 85 -7.65 8.23 13.73
C TRP A 85 -6.84 7.41 14.71
N ARG A 86 -6.58 6.15 14.36
CA ARG A 86 -5.79 5.24 15.21
C ARG A 86 -4.71 4.53 14.40
N PRO A 87 -3.54 4.26 14.98
CA PRO A 87 -2.53 3.45 14.33
C PRO A 87 -3.10 2.07 13.98
N ILE A 88 -2.58 1.46 12.92
CA ILE A 88 -2.78 0.02 12.70
C ILE A 88 -2.00 -0.72 13.78
N GLU A 89 -2.68 -1.64 14.47
CA GLU A 89 -2.04 -2.52 15.46
C GLU A 89 -0.94 -3.36 14.79
N PRO A 90 0.32 -3.28 15.26
CA PRO A 90 1.42 -4.06 14.71
C PRO A 90 1.22 -5.57 14.85
N ARG A 91 1.63 -6.32 13.82
CA ARG A 91 1.66 -7.79 13.82
C ARG A 91 2.86 -8.27 12.99
N ASP A 92 3.39 -9.43 13.34
CA ASP A 92 4.52 -10.03 12.64
C ASP A 92 4.02 -10.92 11.48
N ASP A 93 3.28 -10.32 10.55
CA ASP A 93 2.72 -11.03 9.40
C ASP A 93 2.55 -10.15 8.15
N TRP A 94 2.35 -10.82 7.01
CA TRP A 94 2.01 -10.17 5.75
C TRP A 94 0.72 -9.34 5.84
N ALA A 95 -0.24 -9.75 6.68
CA ALA A 95 -1.51 -9.05 6.80
C ALA A 95 -1.35 -7.63 7.35
N PHE A 96 -0.46 -7.42 8.33
CA PHE A 96 -0.12 -6.11 8.88
C PHE A 96 0.49 -5.19 7.83
N VAL A 97 1.53 -5.65 7.12
CA VAL A 97 2.19 -4.81 6.12
C VAL A 97 1.29 -4.51 4.92
N ILE A 98 0.43 -5.46 4.52
CA ILE A 98 -0.61 -5.23 3.49
C ILE A 98 -1.63 -4.18 3.96
N ASP A 99 -2.11 -4.28 5.20
CA ASP A 99 -3.03 -3.29 5.76
C ASP A 99 -2.37 -1.89 5.80
N CYS A 100 -1.06 -1.80 6.11
CA CYS A 100 -0.30 -0.56 6.06
C CYS A 100 -0.25 0.04 4.65
N VAL A 101 0.18 -0.72 3.64
CA VAL A 101 0.24 -0.29 2.23
C VAL A 101 -1.12 0.26 1.78
N LYS A 102 -2.21 -0.47 2.05
CA LYS A 102 -3.56 0.00 1.72
C LYS A 102 -3.93 1.30 2.43
N THR A 103 -3.61 1.43 3.72
CA THR A 103 -3.91 2.62 4.49
C THR A 103 -3.09 3.83 4.02
N VAL A 104 -1.81 3.66 3.67
CA VAL A 104 -1.02 4.74 3.07
C VAL A 104 -1.66 5.22 1.78
N ARG A 105 -2.05 4.31 0.88
CA ARG A 105 -2.75 4.68 -0.35
C ARG A 105 -4.04 5.44 -0.04
N ASN A 106 -4.86 4.96 0.90
CA ASN A 106 -6.09 5.67 1.27
C ASN A 106 -5.81 7.07 1.82
N ASN A 107 -4.77 7.23 2.63
CA ASN A 107 -4.40 8.52 3.21
C ASN A 107 -3.90 9.52 2.16
N LEU A 108 -3.25 9.05 1.08
CA LEU A 108 -2.79 9.90 -0.02
C LEU A 108 -3.94 10.52 -0.84
N PHE A 109 -5.05 9.81 -1.04
CA PHE A 109 -6.12 10.21 -1.97
C PHE A 109 -7.36 10.83 -1.31
N HIS A 110 -7.56 10.63 -0.01
CA HIS A 110 -8.74 11.17 0.68
C HIS A 110 -8.58 12.63 1.19
N GLY A 111 -7.70 13.42 0.56
CA GLY A 111 -7.74 14.88 0.54
C GLY A 111 -8.00 15.59 1.87
N GLY A 112 -7.06 15.52 2.83
CA GLY A 112 -7.10 16.37 4.03
C GLY A 112 -7.61 15.69 5.30
N LYS A 113 -7.61 14.36 5.35
CA LYS A 113 -7.97 13.61 6.57
C LYS A 113 -6.86 13.63 7.64
N ILE A 114 -5.60 13.74 7.22
CA ILE A 114 -4.42 14.14 8.03
C ILE A 114 -3.55 15.03 7.11
N PRO A 115 -3.02 16.18 7.58
CA PRO A 115 -2.08 16.97 6.79
C PRO A 115 -0.82 16.17 6.49
N PHE A 116 -0.38 16.20 5.22
CA PHE A 116 0.88 15.61 4.81
C PHE A 116 2.02 16.10 5.71
N ARG A 117 2.83 15.17 6.23
CA ARG A 117 3.95 15.44 7.12
C ARG A 117 5.27 15.26 6.36
N PRO A 118 5.91 16.33 5.87
CA PRO A 118 7.13 16.24 5.07
C PRO A 118 8.28 15.46 5.73
N ASN A 119 8.33 15.45 7.06
CA ASN A 119 9.41 14.78 7.81
C ASN A 119 9.16 13.28 8.06
N ARG A 120 7.99 12.74 7.68
CA ARG A 120 7.56 11.39 8.06
C ARG A 120 6.95 10.62 6.91
N ASP A 121 6.08 11.28 6.15
CA ASP A 121 5.31 10.62 5.10
C ASP A 121 6.19 10.16 3.92
N PRO A 122 7.24 10.87 3.47
CA PRO A 122 8.13 10.34 2.42
C PRO A 122 8.76 9.00 2.81
N GLU A 123 9.28 8.88 4.04
CA GLU A 123 9.88 7.64 4.52
C GLU A 123 8.84 6.52 4.63
N LEU A 124 7.66 6.82 5.19
CA LEU A 124 6.56 5.85 5.23
C LEU A 124 6.19 5.34 3.83
N ILE A 125 6.01 6.24 2.87
CA ILE A 125 5.63 5.89 1.50
C ILE A 125 6.73 5.03 0.88
N SER A 126 8.01 5.37 1.08
CA SER A 126 9.14 4.58 0.58
C SER A 126 9.15 3.17 1.16
N GLN A 127 8.94 3.00 2.46
CA GLN A 127 8.87 1.67 3.08
C GLN A 127 7.65 0.88 2.59
N CYS A 128 6.51 1.53 2.38
CA CYS A 128 5.33 0.89 1.79
C CYS A 128 5.53 0.50 0.32
N ASP A 129 6.23 1.29 -0.49
CA ASP A 129 6.56 0.94 -1.88
C ASP A 129 7.49 -0.28 -1.93
N ARG A 130 8.50 -0.34 -1.05
CA ARG A 130 9.38 -1.52 -0.92
C ARG A 130 8.59 -2.78 -0.55
N ILE A 131 7.66 -2.68 0.39
CA ILE A 131 6.78 -3.78 0.77
C ILE A 131 5.87 -4.17 -0.39
N LEU A 132 5.31 -3.21 -1.11
CA LEU A 132 4.46 -3.45 -2.27
C LEU A 132 5.20 -4.26 -3.34
N LEU A 133 6.42 -3.86 -3.71
CA LEU A 133 7.23 -4.60 -4.68
C LEU A 133 7.57 -6.01 -4.16
N ALA A 134 7.77 -6.16 -2.85
CA ALA A 134 7.96 -7.48 -2.26
C ALA A 134 6.69 -8.34 -2.23
N LEU A 135 5.50 -7.74 -2.11
CA LEU A 135 4.22 -8.46 -2.28
C LEU A 135 4.07 -8.99 -3.71
N VAL A 136 4.62 -8.31 -4.71
CA VAL A 136 4.69 -8.81 -6.08
C VAL A 136 5.69 -9.97 -6.17
N ALA A 137 6.91 -9.78 -5.65
CA ALA A 137 7.99 -10.75 -5.78
C ALA A 137 7.79 -12.06 -5.00
N HIS A 138 7.14 -11.98 -3.83
CA HIS A 138 6.88 -13.14 -2.96
C HIS A 138 5.41 -13.56 -2.95
N GLY A 139 4.58 -12.86 -3.71
CA GLY A 139 3.17 -13.19 -3.86
C GLY A 139 2.92 -14.38 -4.77
N PRO A 140 1.63 -14.69 -5.00
CA PRO A 140 1.20 -15.65 -6.02
C PRO A 140 1.81 -15.31 -7.39
N GLU A 141 2.36 -16.32 -8.07
CA GLU A 141 3.08 -16.18 -9.35
C GLU A 141 2.25 -15.50 -10.43
N ASP A 142 0.95 -15.81 -10.52
CA ASP A 142 0.04 -15.17 -11.47
C ASP A 142 -0.09 -13.66 -11.24
N VAL A 143 -0.03 -13.19 -9.99
CA VAL A 143 -0.03 -11.75 -9.70
C VAL A 143 1.28 -11.11 -10.15
N ALA A 144 2.42 -11.75 -9.89
CA ALA A 144 3.72 -11.26 -10.34
C ALA A 144 3.77 -11.10 -11.88
N ARG A 145 3.36 -12.14 -12.60
CA ARG A 145 3.29 -12.14 -14.06
C ARG A 145 2.39 -11.03 -14.61
N GLN A 146 1.21 -10.82 -14.02
CA GLN A 146 0.29 -9.76 -14.47
C GLN A 146 0.82 -8.35 -14.14
N PHE A 147 1.58 -8.22 -13.06
CA PHE A 147 2.21 -6.95 -12.68
C PHE A 147 3.30 -6.50 -13.67
N GLU A 148 4.05 -7.46 -14.22
CA GLU A 148 5.03 -7.23 -15.29
C GLU A 148 4.35 -6.86 -16.61
N VAL A 149 3.30 -7.58 -17.00
CA VAL A 149 2.51 -7.27 -18.21
C VAL A 149 1.92 -5.86 -18.12
N ALA A 150 1.46 -5.43 -16.94
CA ALA A 150 0.95 -4.07 -16.73
C ALA A 150 2.04 -2.96 -16.81
N ALA A 151 3.31 -3.32 -16.99
CA ALA A 151 4.42 -2.38 -17.18
C ALA A 151 4.76 -2.10 -18.65
N ALA A 152 4.28 -2.94 -19.56
CA ALA A 152 4.52 -2.88 -21.01
C ALA A 152 3.41 -2.09 -21.73
#